data_AF-A0A2R6K3X9-F1
#
_entry.id   AF-A0A2R6K3X9-F1
#
_cell.length_a   1.000
_cell.length_b   1.000
_cell.length_c   1.000
_cell.angle_alpha   90.00
_cell.angle_beta   90.00
_cell.angle_gamma   90.00
#
_symmetry.space_group_name_H-M   'P 1'
#
loop_
_entity.id
_entity.type
_entity.pdbx_description
1 polymer ?
#
loop_
_entity_poly.entity_id
_entity_poly.type
_entity_poly.pdbx_seq_one_letter_code
_entity_poly.pdbx_strand_id
1 'polypeptide(L)' 'MVDPVSTEEREQFTLKLKLGLTAIVALSAGLIAVQGGASLPSIAGAVAGGGVVGAALIWFVFPGTGKRQPEGKRERF' A
#
# COMPACT_ATOMS: atom_id res chain seq x y z
N MET A 1 3.88 30.69 8.22
CA MET A 1 4.22 29.28 8.44
C MET A 1 3.01 28.47 8.01
N VAL A 2 3.19 27.39 7.25
CA VAL A 2 2.07 26.49 6.91
C VAL A 2 1.81 25.58 8.10
N ASP A 3 0.54 25.30 8.40
CA ASP A 3 0.18 24.38 9.46
C ASP A 3 0.74 22.97 9.17
N PRO A 4 1.23 22.25 10.19
CA PRO A 4 1.67 20.88 10.02
C PRO A 4 0.48 20.00 9.60
N VAL A 5 0.66 19.22 8.53
CA VAL A 5 -0.34 18.24 8.06
C VAL A 5 -0.80 17.38 9.23
N SER A 6 -2.12 17.32 9.44
CA SER A 6 -2.75 16.58 10.52
C SER A 6 -2.40 15.09 10.46
N THR A 7 -2.38 14.42 11.62
CA THR A 7 -2.09 12.97 11.69
C THR A 7 -3.11 12.18 10.87
N GLU A 8 -4.38 12.59 10.90
CA GLU A 8 -5.48 11.95 10.18
C GLU A 8 -5.32 12.02 8.66
N GLU A 9 -4.93 13.18 8.11
CA GLU A 9 -4.63 13.32 6.68
C GLU A 9 -3.46 12.44 6.25
N ARG A 10 -2.43 12.31 7.10
CA ARG A 10 -1.29 11.44 6.82
C ARG A 10 -1.69 9.97 6.80
N GLU A 11 -2.54 9.53 7.74
CA GLU A 11 -3.03 8.15 7.79
C GLU A 11 -3.89 7.83 6.55
N GLN A 12 -4.83 8.72 6.21
CA GLN A 12 -5.65 8.61 5.00
C GLN A 12 -4.81 8.55 3.72
N PHE A 13 -3.82 9.43 3.59
CA PHE A 13 -2.92 9.44 2.43
C PHE A 13 -2.08 8.17 2.35
N THR A 14 -1.54 7.71 3.48
CA THR A 14 -0.76 6.47 3.55
C THR A 14 -1.62 5.27 3.14
N LEU A 15 -2.86 5.19 3.62
CA LEU A 15 -3.78 4.13 3.22
C LEU A 15 -4.06 4.16 1.71
N LYS A 16 -4.34 5.34 1.14
CA LYS A 16 -4.56 5.50 -0.31
C LYS A 16 -3.34 5.06 -1.12
N LEU A 17 -2.13 5.42 -0.67
CA LEU A 17 -0.89 5.02 -1.33
C LEU A 17 -0.68 3.50 -1.27
N LYS A 18 -0.92 2.89 -0.11
CA LYS A 18 -0.84 1.43 0.07
C LYS A 18 -1.82 0.68 -0.84
N LEU A 19 -3.07 1.15 -0.92
CA LEU A 19 -4.07 0.57 -1.79
C LEU A 19 -3.72 0.78 -3.28
N GLY A 20 -3.27 1.98 -3.64
CA GLY A 20 -2.85 2.30 -5.00
C GLY A 20 -1.72 1.42 -5.50
N LEU A 21 -0.67 1.24 -4.69
CA LEU A 21 0.45 0.38 -5.05
C LEU A 21 0.05 -1.09 -5.14
N THR A 22 -0.78 -1.58 -4.21
CA THR A 22 -1.32 -2.95 -4.28
C THR A 22 -2.09 -3.17 -5.59
N ALA A 23 -2.95 -2.22 -5.94
CA ALA A 23 -3.76 -2.29 -7.15
C ALA A 23 -2.88 -2.32 -8.42
N ILE A 24 -1.83 -1.50 -8.47
CA ILE A 24 -0.88 -1.50 -9.60
C ILE A 24 -0.22 -2.87 -9.76
N VAL A 25 0.23 -3.50 -8.67
CA VAL A 25 0.86 -4.83 -8.72
C VAL A 25 -0.15 -5.90 -9.19
N ALA A 26 -1.36 -5.88 -8.65
CA ALA A 26 -2.43 -6.80 -9.05
C ALA A 26 -2.79 -6.67 -10.54
N LEU A 27 -2.99 -5.44 -11.02
CA LEU A 27 -3.29 -5.15 -12.42
C LEU A 27 -2.15 -5.56 -13.34
N SER A 28 -0.90 -5.28 -12.94
CA SER A 28 0.28 -5.68 -13.71
C SER A 28 0.35 -7.19 -13.91
N ALA A 29 0.16 -7.96 -12.84
CA ALA A 29 0.13 -9.43 -12.91
C ALA A 29 -0.98 -9.94 -13.86
N GLY A 30 -2.17 -9.33 -13.81
CA GLY A 30 -3.26 -9.63 -14.73
C GLY A 30 -2.95 -9.31 -16.18
N LEU A 31 -2.38 -8.13 -16.45
CA LEU A 31 -2.01 -7.72 -17.80
C LEU A 31 -0.89 -8.59 -18.38
N ILE A 32 0.06 -9.05 -17.55
CA ILE A 32 1.07 -10.02 -17.97
C ILE A 32 0.40 -11.35 -18.36
N ALA A 33 -0.57 -11.82 -17.59
CA ALA A 33 -1.32 -13.04 -17.91
C ALA A 33 -2.12 -12.92 -19.21
N VAL A 34 -2.74 -11.76 -19.47
CA VAL A 34 -3.44 -11.47 -20.74
C VAL A 34 -2.47 -11.54 -21.92
N GLN A 35 -1.31 -10.89 -21.80
CA GLN A 35 -0.29 -10.90 -22.85
C GLN A 35 0.30 -12.28 -23.09
N GLY A 36 0.36 -13.13 -22.05
CA GLY A 36 0.75 -14.53 -22.14
C GLY A 36 -0.31 -15.46 -22.75
N GLY A 37 -1.48 -14.94 -23.15
CA GLY A 37 -2.57 -15.74 -23.70
C GLY A 37 -3.24 -16.66 -22.67
N ALA A 38 -3.17 -16.32 -21.39
CA ALA A 38 -3.75 -17.14 -20.33
C ALA A 38 -5.28 -17.12 -20.38
N SER A 39 -5.90 -18.21 -19.92
CA SER A 39 -7.37 -18.31 -19.82
C SER A 39 -7.94 -17.30 -18.81
N LEU A 40 -9.23 -16.94 -18.95
CA LEU A 40 -9.92 -16.03 -18.02
C LEU A 40 -9.73 -16.40 -16.53
N PRO A 41 -9.90 -17.67 -16.12
CA PRO A 41 -9.64 -18.10 -14.74
C PRO A 41 -8.19 -17.85 -14.30
N SER A 42 -7.23 -18.09 -15.20
CA SER A 42 -5.80 -17.86 -14.93
C SER A 42 -5.48 -16.39 -14.76
N ILE A 43 -6.10 -15.50 -15.55
CA ILE A 43 -5.95 -14.05 -15.41
C ILE A 43 -6.50 -13.59 -14.06
N ALA A 44 -7.71 -14.04 -13.68
CA ALA A 44 -8.29 -13.72 -12.38
C ALA A 44 -7.39 -14.20 -11.22
N GLY A 45 -6.83 -15.41 -11.35
CA GLY A 45 -5.86 -15.95 -10.41
C GLY A 45 -4.57 -15.12 -10.33
N ALA A 46 -4.05 -14.64 -11.48
CA ALA A 46 -2.88 -13.77 -11.53
C ALA A 46 -3.12 -12.41 -10.87
N VAL A 47 -4.28 -11.80 -11.10
CA VAL A 47 -4.67 -10.54 -10.44
C VAL A 47 -4.78 -10.74 -8.92
N ALA A 48 -5.47 -11.80 -8.49
CA ALA A 48 -5.63 -12.12 -7.08
C ALA A 48 -4.27 -12.41 -6.41
N GLY A 49 -3.44 -13.23 -7.05
CA GLY A 49 -2.08 -13.54 -6.58
C GLY A 49 -1.19 -12.30 -6.52
N GLY A 50 -1.20 -11.48 -7.57
CA GLY A 50 -0.49 -10.20 -7.61
C GLY A 50 -0.96 -9.24 -6.51
N GLY A 51 -2.27 -9.21 -6.22
CA GLY A 51 -2.83 -8.45 -5.11
C GLY A 51 -2.34 -8.93 -3.74
N VAL A 52 -2.34 -10.24 -3.50
CA VAL A 52 -1.83 -10.83 -2.25
C VAL A 52 -0.34 -10.51 -2.07
N VAL A 53 0.46 -10.70 -3.12
CA VAL A 53 1.90 -10.36 -3.11
C VAL A 53 2.12 -8.87 -2.89
N GLY A 54 1.38 -8.01 -3.60
CA GLY A 54 1.46 -6.55 -3.45
C GLY A 54 1.11 -6.09 -2.04
N ALA A 55 0.05 -6.64 -1.45
CA ALA A 55 -0.35 -6.36 -0.08
C ALA A 55 0.71 -6.82 0.94
N ALA A 56 1.28 -8.02 0.74
CA ALA A 56 2.34 -8.55 1.60
C ALA A 56 3.61 -7.69 1.54
N LEU A 57 4.02 -7.27 0.33
CA LEU A 57 5.16 -6.38 0.13
C LEU A 57 4.95 -5.04 0.83
N ILE A 58 3.75 -4.48 0.75
CA ILE A 58 3.45 -3.20 1.39
C ILE A 58 3.40 -3.32 2.90
N TRP A 59 2.87 -4.42 3.42
CA TRP A 59 2.92 -4.71 4.84
C TRP A 59 4.35 -4.83 5.35
N PHE A 60 5.22 -5.46 4.56
CA PHE A 60 6.65 -5.62 4.86
C PHE A 60 7.42 -4.29 4.79
N VAL A 61 7.20 -3.48 3.76
CA VAL A 61 7.94 -2.21 3.53
C VAL A 61 7.44 -1.10 4.46
N PHE A 62 6.14 -1.06 4.74
CA PHE A 62 5.53 -0.06 5.61
C PHE A 62 4.80 -0.71 6.80
N PRO A 63 5.55 -1.33 7.74
CA PRO A 63 4.97 -1.93 8.94
C PRO A 63 4.51 -0.81 9.88
N GLY A 64 3.28 -0.34 9.70
CA GLY A 64 2.67 0.71 10.53
C GLY A 64 1.61 1.53 9.81
N THR A 65 0.72 2.17 10.57
CA THR A 65 -0.34 3.05 10.06
C THR A 65 0.11 4.51 9.90
N GLY A 66 1.41 4.83 9.99
CA GLY A 66 1.89 6.21 9.94
C GLY A 66 1.80 6.95 11.29
N LYS A 67 1.45 6.26 12.38
CA LYS A 67 1.55 6.78 13.75
C LYS A 67 3.02 7.00 14.10
N ARG A 68 3.53 8.22 13.94
CA ARG A 68 4.69 8.64 14.72
C ARG A 68 4.24 8.74 16.17
N GLN A 69 4.90 7.99 17.05
CA GLN A 69 4.77 8.17 18.48
C GLN A 69 5.05 9.65 18.77
N PRO A 70 4.12 10.40 19.40
CA PRO A 70 4.38 11.78 19.77
C PRO A 70 5.63 11.76 20.62
N GLU A 71 6.67 12.44 20.13
CA GLU A 71 7.93 12.57 20.81
C GLU A 71 7.62 13.17 22.18
N GLY A 72 7.68 12.30 23.20
CA GLY A 72 7.35 12.64 24.56
C GLY A 72 8.15 13.88 24.93
N LYS A 73 7.43 14.94 25.24
CA LYS A 73 7.87 16.17 25.88
C LYS A 73 9.08 15.86 26.76
N ARG A 74 10.30 16.10 26.24
CA ARG A 74 11.50 16.14 27.06
C ARG A 74 11.34 17.37 27.93
N GLU A 75 10.67 17.18 29.05
CA GLU A 75 10.70 18.14 30.14
C GLU A 75 12.16 18.28 30.53
N ARG A 76 12.71 19.44 30.14
CA ARG A 76 13.94 19.98 30.68
C ARG A 76 13.74 20.12 32.19
N PHE A 77 14.50 19.35 32.95
CA PHE A 77 14.95 19.72 34.28
C PHE A 77 16.46 19.91 34.20
#